data_AF-A0A523S3L2-F1
#
_entry.id   AF-A0A523S3L2-F1
#
_cell.length_a   1.000
_cell.length_b   1.000
_cell.length_c   1.000
_cell.angle_alpha   90.00
_cell.angle_beta   90.00
_cell.angle_gamma   90.00
#
_symmetry.space_group_name_H-M   'P 1'
#
loop_
_entity.id
_entity.type
_entity.pdbx_description
1 polymer ?
#
loop_
_entity_poly.entity_id
_entity_poly.type
_entity_poly.pdbx_seq_one_letter_code
_entity_poly.pdbx_strand_id
1 'polypeptide(L)'
;MAGSYVIVFLLELSQPLYPDPFSMIWILLAGSSALQSTFSFILDTSVALTYVTAWFVIGLIIGPFSKVGWNTVRSAIWVGLIHAILALASLLLLVPTFWDISINPNRNIELLYQFSTSLILALLTLPSAIPTALLVNRLGQQSDIPVPTKIETICECGAIFKSRPLICSECGRRLSEN
;
A
#
# COMPACT_ATOMS: atom_id res chain seq x y z
N MET A 1 9.51 3.31 -0.11
CA MET A 1 10.62 4.01 -0.81
C MET A 1 10.39 5.51 -0.86
N ALA A 2 9.40 6.01 -1.61
CA ALA A 2 9.15 7.46 -1.71
C ALA A 2 8.99 8.18 -0.35
N GLY A 3 8.26 7.58 0.59
CA GLY A 3 8.14 8.11 1.95
C GLY A 3 9.47 8.29 2.69
N SER A 4 10.38 7.30 2.57
CA SER A 4 11.72 7.36 3.16
C SER A 4 12.55 8.49 2.55
N TYR A 5 12.43 8.74 1.25
CA TYR A 5 13.07 9.89 0.60
C TYR A 5 12.51 11.22 1.08
N VAL A 6 11.17 11.33 1.14
CA VAL A 6 10.48 12.54 1.58
C VAL A 6 10.89 12.90 3.00
N ILE A 7 10.88 11.93 3.93
CA ILE A 7 11.23 12.22 5.32
C ILE A 7 12.71 12.59 5.48
N VAL A 8 13.62 11.92 4.76
CA VAL A 8 15.06 12.21 4.83
C VAL A 8 15.35 13.62 4.33
N PHE A 9 14.68 14.02 3.24
CA PHE A 9 14.84 15.37 2.69
C PHE A 9 14.21 16.43 3.58
N LEU A 10 12.98 16.23 4.05
CA LEU A 10 12.27 17.23 4.86
C LEU A 10 12.85 17.39 6.27
N LEU A 11 13.46 16.35 6.84
CA LEU A 11 14.16 16.42 8.14
C LEU A 11 15.66 16.65 8.00
N GLU A 12 16.17 16.82 6.77
CA GLU A 12 17.60 17.02 6.48
C GLU A 12 18.50 15.98 7.19
N LEU A 13 18.07 14.71 7.19
CA LEU A 13 18.77 13.66 7.92
C LEU A 13 20.18 13.44 7.34
N SER A 14 21.19 13.49 8.20
CA SER A 14 22.55 13.12 7.85
C SER A 14 22.67 11.61 7.64
N GLN A 15 23.48 11.19 6.67
CA GLN A 15 23.74 9.77 6.40
C GLN A 15 24.35 9.08 7.63
N PRO A 16 23.68 8.05 8.20
CA PRO A 16 24.27 7.21 9.23
C PRO A 16 25.42 6.36 8.67
N LEU A 17 26.35 5.97 9.55
CA LEU A 17 27.51 5.12 9.20
C LEU A 17 27.09 3.65 9.08
N TYR A 18 26.40 3.32 7.99
CA TYR A 18 26.10 1.92 7.65
C TYR A 18 27.35 1.21 7.09
N PRO A 19 27.53 -0.09 7.36
CA PRO A 19 28.60 -0.87 6.75
C PRO A 19 28.37 -1.02 5.24
N ASP A 20 29.44 -1.11 4.46
CA ASP A 20 29.33 -1.38 3.01
C ASP A 20 28.75 -2.79 2.76
N PRO A 21 27.87 -2.97 1.75
CA PRO A 21 27.43 -2.00 0.74
C PRO A 21 26.16 -1.21 1.10
N PHE A 22 25.69 -1.30 2.35
CA PHE A 22 24.39 -0.73 2.77
C PHE A 22 24.40 0.80 2.84
N SER A 23 25.60 1.40 2.85
CA SER A 23 25.82 2.84 2.65
C SER A 23 25.11 3.37 1.39
N MET A 24 24.97 2.59 0.32
CA MET A 24 24.30 3.02 -0.92
C MET A 24 22.77 3.14 -0.79
N ILE A 25 22.15 2.38 0.12
CA ILE A 25 20.70 2.36 0.33
C ILE A 25 20.28 3.05 1.63
N TRP A 26 21.17 3.87 2.20
CA TRP A 26 20.99 4.49 3.51
C TRP A 26 19.68 5.28 3.62
N ILE A 27 19.26 5.97 2.55
CA ILE A 27 18.03 6.77 2.54
C ILE A 27 16.81 5.91 2.84
N LEU A 28 16.77 4.69 2.31
CA LEU A 28 15.67 3.76 2.56
C LEU A 28 15.68 3.29 4.01
N LEU A 29 16.84 2.92 4.54
CA LEU A 29 17.03 2.40 5.88
C LEU A 29 16.77 3.49 6.94
N ALA A 30 17.48 4.60 6.86
CA ALA A 30 17.37 5.73 7.78
C ALA A 30 16.00 6.38 7.70
N GLY A 31 15.46 6.59 6.49
CA GLY A 31 14.13 7.15 6.32
C GLY A 31 13.04 6.24 6.88
N SER A 32 13.18 4.91 6.74
CA SER A 32 12.25 3.99 7.38
C SER A 32 12.39 3.95 8.90
N SER A 33 13.60 4.06 9.42
CA SER A 33 13.82 4.21 10.86
C SER A 33 13.20 5.51 11.39
N ALA A 34 13.36 6.63 10.68
CA ALA A 34 12.84 7.93 11.10
C ALA A 34 11.31 7.96 11.13
N LEU A 35 10.65 7.43 10.10
CA LEU A 35 9.19 7.35 10.05
C LEU A 35 8.58 6.56 11.22
N GLN A 36 9.30 5.59 11.83
CA GLN A 36 8.82 4.93 13.05
C GLN A 36 8.77 5.86 14.26
N SER A 37 9.59 6.90 14.29
CA SER A 37 9.64 7.89 15.35
C SER A 37 8.51 8.94 15.26
N THR A 38 7.53 8.77 14.36
CA THR A 38 6.40 9.71 14.20
C THR A 38 5.72 10.04 15.53
N PHE A 39 5.46 9.03 16.38
CA PHE A 39 4.82 9.28 17.68
C PHE A 39 5.70 10.03 18.67
N SER A 40 7.02 9.82 18.63
CA SER A 40 7.97 10.48 19.53
C SER A 40 8.03 11.99 19.33
N PHE A 41 7.69 12.46 18.13
CA PHE A 41 7.76 13.88 17.76
C PHE A 41 6.40 14.53 17.55
N ILE A 42 5.30 13.91 17.99
CA ILE A 42 3.94 14.43 17.76
C ILE A 42 3.68 15.77 18.46
N LEU A 43 4.39 16.05 19.56
CA LEU A 43 4.25 17.29 20.33
C LEU A 43 5.04 18.47 19.71
N ASP A 44 6.05 18.19 18.91
CA ASP A 44 6.76 19.22 18.15
C ASP A 44 5.97 19.50 16.87
N THR A 45 5.29 20.65 16.82
CA THR A 45 4.38 20.97 15.71
C THR A 45 5.10 21.02 14.35
N SER A 46 6.34 21.51 14.32
CA SER A 46 7.11 21.62 13.08
C SER A 46 7.49 20.24 12.56
N VAL A 47 8.02 19.40 13.45
CA VAL A 47 8.44 18.04 13.09
C VAL A 47 7.23 17.15 12.80
N ALA A 48 6.16 17.28 13.57
CA ALA A 48 4.91 16.56 13.35
C ALA A 48 4.31 16.86 11.98
N LEU A 49 4.32 18.12 11.53
CA LEU A 49 3.84 18.49 10.19
C LEU A 49 4.65 17.82 9.09
N THR A 50 5.97 17.70 9.27
CA THR A 50 6.85 16.98 8.35
C THR A 50 6.48 15.50 8.27
N TYR A 51 6.24 14.84 9.41
CA TYR A 51 5.77 13.44 9.43
C TYR A 51 4.39 13.27 8.78
N VAL A 52 3.43 14.15 9.09
CA VAL A 52 2.09 14.13 8.49
C VAL A 52 2.19 14.28 6.97
N THR A 53 3.06 15.17 6.49
CA THR A 53 3.29 15.39 5.06
C THR A 53 3.89 14.15 4.41
N ALA A 54 4.88 13.50 5.04
CA ALA A 54 5.45 12.26 4.54
C ALA A 54 4.39 11.14 4.44
N TRP A 55 3.58 10.92 5.49
CA TRP A 55 2.51 9.92 5.47
C TRP A 55 1.42 10.25 4.45
N PHE A 56 1.08 11.53 4.29
CA PHE A 56 0.15 12.00 3.28
C PHE A 56 0.63 11.66 1.86
N VAL A 57 1.90 11.97 1.53
CA VAL A 57 2.52 11.65 0.23
C VAL A 57 2.56 10.15 -0.01
N ILE A 58 2.91 9.35 1.00
CA ILE A 58 2.88 7.89 0.90
C ILE A 58 1.48 7.41 0.49
N GLY A 59 0.43 7.89 1.16
CA GLY A 59 -0.94 7.52 0.82
C GLY A 59 -1.39 8.01 -0.56
N LEU A 60 -0.98 9.21 -0.99
CA LEU A 60 -1.22 9.68 -2.36
C LEU A 60 -0.60 8.75 -3.42
N ILE A 61 0.56 8.17 -3.15
CA ILE A 61 1.23 7.25 -4.06
C ILE A 61 0.54 5.88 -4.06
N ILE A 62 0.12 5.36 -2.90
CA ILE A 62 -0.49 4.03 -2.79
C ILE A 62 -1.92 4.03 -3.35
N GLY A 63 -2.68 5.11 -3.11
CA GLY A 63 -4.10 5.20 -3.45
C GLY A 63 -4.44 4.78 -4.89
N PRO A 64 -3.77 5.33 -5.93
CA PRO A 64 -4.01 4.98 -7.34
C PRO A 64 -3.81 3.51 -7.70
N PHE A 65 -2.95 2.79 -6.98
CA PHE A 65 -2.69 1.37 -7.23
C PHE A 65 -3.58 0.45 -6.41
N SER A 66 -4.36 1.00 -5.48
CA SER A 66 -5.27 0.23 -4.65
C SER A 66 -6.67 0.20 -5.24
N LYS A 67 -7.28 -0.99 -5.28
CA LYS A 67 -8.73 -1.09 -5.51
C LYS A 67 -9.45 -0.52 -4.30
N VAL A 68 -10.51 0.25 -4.53
CA VAL A 68 -11.32 0.87 -3.47
C VAL A 68 -11.81 -0.18 -2.47
N GLY A 69 -11.75 0.16 -1.18
CA GLY A 69 -12.27 -0.66 -0.08
C GLY A 69 -11.16 -1.38 0.67
N TRP A 70 -11.37 -2.67 0.98
CA TRP A 70 -10.45 -3.47 1.79
C TRP A 70 -9.03 -3.59 1.19
N ASN A 71 -8.92 -3.51 -0.13
CA ASN A 71 -7.61 -3.58 -0.79
C ASN A 71 -6.74 -2.35 -0.47
N THR A 72 -7.32 -1.16 -0.24
CA THR A 72 -6.56 0.01 0.23
C THR A 72 -5.98 -0.21 1.63
N VAL A 73 -6.76 -0.78 2.54
CA VAL A 73 -6.28 -1.15 3.89
C VAL A 73 -5.18 -2.20 3.81
N ARG A 74 -5.37 -3.24 2.99
CA ARG A 74 -4.35 -4.26 2.74
C ARG A 74 -3.05 -3.66 2.20
N SER A 75 -3.12 -2.71 1.27
CA SER A 75 -1.93 -2.02 0.76
C SER A 75 -1.21 -1.20 1.83
N ALA A 76 -1.96 -0.49 2.69
CA ALA A 76 -1.37 0.25 3.82
C ALA A 76 -0.65 -0.70 4.80
N ILE A 77 -1.25 -1.85 5.12
CA ILE A 77 -0.63 -2.87 5.96
C ILE A 77 0.67 -3.39 5.33
N TRP A 78 0.69 -3.67 4.02
CA TRP A 78 1.91 -4.08 3.32
C TRP A 78 3.01 -3.02 3.40
N VAL A 79 2.65 -1.74 3.26
CA VAL A 79 3.61 -0.64 3.43
C VAL A 79 4.16 -0.61 4.84
N GLY A 80 3.33 -0.75 5.87
CA GLY A 80 3.76 -0.86 7.26
C GLY A 80 4.68 -2.04 7.52
N LEU A 81 4.42 -3.19 6.90
CA LEU A 81 5.26 -4.38 7.02
C LEU A 81 6.65 -4.16 6.40
N ILE A 82 6.70 -3.68 5.15
CA ILE A 82 7.97 -3.39 4.46
C ILE A 82 8.77 -2.36 5.26
N HIS A 83 8.07 -1.36 5.78
CA HIS A 83 8.66 -0.32 6.60
C HIS A 83 9.27 -0.85 7.90
N ALA A 84 8.54 -1.74 8.60
CA ALA A 84 9.04 -2.40 9.80
C ALA A 84 10.33 -3.20 9.52
N ILE A 85 10.36 -3.93 8.41
CA ILE A 85 11.53 -4.73 8.00
C ILE A 85 12.73 -3.83 7.70
N LEU A 86 12.54 -2.74 6.95
CA LEU A 86 13.63 -1.81 6.62
C LEU A 86 14.18 -1.10 7.85
N ALA A 87 13.31 -0.66 8.74
CA ALA A 87 13.71 -0.03 10.00
C ALA A 87 14.41 -1.01 10.94
N LEU A 88 13.96 -2.27 10.98
CA LEU A 88 14.66 -3.33 11.71
C LEU A 88 16.04 -3.58 11.10
N ALA A 89 16.15 -3.71 9.78
CA ALA A 89 17.44 -3.85 9.11
C ALA A 89 18.37 -2.67 9.43
N SER A 90 17.85 -1.44 9.43
CA SER A 90 18.58 -0.25 9.86
C SER A 90 19.13 -0.38 11.29
N LEU A 91 18.27 -0.79 12.23
CA LEU A 91 18.65 -0.98 13.64
C LEU A 91 19.78 -2.01 13.77
N LEU A 92 19.67 -3.15 13.08
CA LEU A 92 20.64 -4.23 13.16
C LEU A 92 22.01 -3.85 12.57
N LEU A 93 22.01 -3.03 11.52
CA LEU A 93 23.24 -2.57 10.88
C LEU A 93 23.96 -1.51 11.72
N LEU A 94 23.23 -0.68 12.48
CA LEU A 94 23.80 0.36 13.33
C LEU A 94 24.16 -0.15 14.73
N VAL A 95 23.43 -1.14 15.24
CA VAL A 95 23.59 -1.69 16.59
C VAL A 95 23.71 -3.22 16.51
N PRO A 96 24.89 -3.77 16.19
CA PRO A 96 25.10 -5.21 16.07
C PRO A 96 24.84 -5.97 17.39
N THR A 97 25.03 -5.29 18.52
CA THR A 97 24.79 -5.82 19.87
C THR A 97 23.30 -6.02 20.18
N PHE A 98 22.39 -5.54 19.33
CA PHE A 98 20.95 -5.72 19.51
C PHE A 98 20.55 -7.21 19.64
N TRP A 99 21.24 -8.11 18.94
CA TRP A 99 20.95 -9.54 18.99
C TRP A 99 21.42 -10.24 20.25
N ASP A 100 22.40 -9.66 20.95
CA ASP A 100 22.98 -10.24 22.14
C ASP A 100 22.03 -10.08 23.32
N ILE A 101 21.38 -11.18 23.71
CA ILE A 101 20.40 -11.23 24.80
C ILE A 101 21.05 -10.86 26.15
N SER A 102 22.35 -11.11 26.31
CA SER A 102 23.06 -10.74 27.54
C SER A 102 23.19 -9.24 27.72
N ILE A 103 23.25 -8.50 26.59
CA ILE A 103 23.34 -7.04 26.55
C ILE A 103 21.95 -6.41 26.47
N ASN A 104 21.04 -6.99 25.68
CA ASN A 104 19.69 -6.51 25.42
C ASN A 104 18.64 -7.54 25.84
N PRO A 105 18.32 -7.66 27.14
CA PRO A 105 17.35 -8.64 27.64
C PRO A 105 15.92 -8.39 27.13
N ASN A 106 15.59 -7.14 26.77
CA ASN A 106 14.27 -6.73 26.31
C ASN A 106 14.08 -6.82 24.79
N ARG A 107 15.04 -7.38 24.04
CA ARG A 107 15.04 -7.43 22.57
C ARG A 107 13.70 -7.85 21.96
N ASN A 108 13.07 -8.90 22.48
CA ASN A 108 11.81 -9.40 21.92
C ASN A 108 10.65 -8.41 22.12
N ILE A 109 10.65 -7.65 23.22
CA ILE A 109 9.66 -6.61 23.49
C ILE A 109 9.90 -5.42 22.57
N GLU A 110 11.15 -5.02 22.37
CA GLU A 110 11.53 -3.95 21.45
C GLU A 110 11.15 -4.28 20.00
N LEU A 111 11.38 -5.52 19.55
CA LEU A 111 10.94 -6.02 18.24
C LEU A 111 9.42 -5.93 18.09
N LEU A 112 8.67 -6.38 19.11
CA LEU A 112 7.21 -6.31 19.10
C LEU A 112 6.72 -4.85 19.04
N TYR A 113 7.33 -3.97 19.84
CA TYR A 113 7.01 -2.55 19.86
C TYR A 113 7.30 -1.89 18.50
N GLN A 114 8.45 -2.20 17.90
CA GLN A 114 8.84 -1.67 16.60
C GLN A 114 7.88 -2.12 15.49
N PHE A 115 7.51 -3.40 15.48
CA PHE A 115 6.61 -3.98 14.50
C PHE A 115 5.18 -3.44 14.64
N SER A 116 4.64 -3.44 15.86
CA SER A 116 3.29 -2.92 16.14
C SER A 116 3.17 -1.43 15.82
N THR A 117 4.15 -0.62 16.23
CA THR A 117 4.20 0.82 15.93
C THR A 117 4.21 1.06 14.42
N SER A 118 4.97 0.28 13.65
CA SER A 118 5.01 0.41 12.19
C SER A 118 3.66 0.12 11.52
N LEU A 119 2.95 -0.90 12.00
CA LEU A 119 1.62 -1.24 11.49
C LEU A 119 0.60 -0.15 11.83
N ILE A 120 0.63 0.37 13.05
CA ILE A 120 -0.27 1.45 13.49
C ILE A 120 -0.01 2.71 12.68
N LEU A 121 1.25 3.13 12.54
CA LEU A 121 1.62 4.33 11.79
C LEU A 121 1.29 4.21 10.30
N ALA A 122 1.37 3.02 9.71
CA ALA A 122 0.97 2.82 8.31
C ALA A 122 -0.51 3.15 8.05
N LEU A 123 -1.37 3.08 9.07
CA LEU A 123 -2.78 3.48 8.94
C LEU A 123 -2.94 5.00 8.71
N LEU A 124 -1.92 5.81 9.05
CA LEU A 124 -1.90 7.25 8.74
C LEU A 124 -1.87 7.55 7.23
N THR A 125 -1.61 6.54 6.40
CA THR A 125 -1.71 6.67 4.93
C THR A 125 -3.15 6.62 4.42
N LEU A 126 -4.08 6.04 5.19
CA LEU A 126 -5.47 5.81 4.75
C LEU A 126 -6.25 7.10 4.47
N PRO A 127 -6.14 8.17 5.29
CA PRO A 127 -6.84 9.43 5.04
C PRO A 127 -6.55 10.04 3.67
N SER A 128 -5.33 9.84 3.12
CA SER A 128 -5.03 10.25 1.75
C SER A 128 -5.26 9.14 0.74
N ALA A 129 -4.89 7.88 1.01
CA ALA A 129 -4.99 6.79 0.06
C ALA A 129 -6.43 6.45 -0.37
N ILE A 130 -7.39 6.50 0.55
CA ILE A 130 -8.81 6.21 0.26
C ILE A 130 -9.39 7.20 -0.75
N PRO A 131 -9.30 8.54 -0.54
CA PRO A 131 -9.82 9.49 -1.51
C PRO A 131 -9.09 9.42 -2.86
N THR A 132 -7.76 9.18 -2.90
CA THR A 132 -7.08 8.98 -4.20
C THR A 132 -7.59 7.73 -4.92
N ALA A 133 -7.78 6.61 -4.21
CA ALA A 133 -8.31 5.38 -4.79
C ALA A 133 -9.72 5.59 -5.35
N LEU A 134 -10.58 6.32 -4.62
CA LEU A 134 -11.93 6.68 -5.06
C LEU A 134 -11.90 7.55 -6.32
N LEU A 135 -11.01 8.54 -6.36
CA LEU A 135 -10.85 9.43 -7.51
C LEU A 135 -10.41 8.65 -8.76
N VAL A 136 -9.39 7.79 -8.62
CA VAL A 136 -8.88 6.97 -9.72
C VAL A 136 -9.93 5.99 -10.23
N ASN A 137 -10.68 5.35 -9.32
CA ASN A 137 -11.77 4.45 -9.71
C ASN A 137 -12.89 5.18 -10.47
N ARG A 138 -13.25 6.40 -10.04
CA ARG A 138 -14.26 7.21 -10.77
C ARG A 138 -13.78 7.60 -12.17
N LEU A 139 -12.51 7.96 -12.32
CA LEU A 139 -11.93 8.27 -13.62
C LEU A 139 -11.85 7.02 -14.52
N GLY A 140 -11.55 5.85 -13.95
CA GLY A 140 -11.52 4.57 -14.67
C GLY A 140 -12.91 4.10 -15.12
N GLN A 141 -13.93 4.23 -14.28
CA GLN A 141 -15.30 3.82 -14.61
C GLN A 141 -15.93 4.62 -15.74
N GLN A 142 -15.45 5.84 -16.02
CA GLN A 142 -15.87 6.59 -17.21
C GLN A 142 -15.40 5.94 -18.52
N SER A 143 -14.42 5.05 -18.46
CA SER A 143 -13.85 4.35 -19.63
C SER A 143 -14.37 2.93 -19.84
N ASP A 144 -15.09 2.36 -18.87
CA ASP A 144 -15.62 1.00 -18.99
C ASP A 144 -16.93 0.99 -19.80
N ILE A 145 -16.90 0.29 -20.93
CA ILE A 145 -18.10 0.01 -21.72
C ILE A 145 -19.09 -0.77 -20.84
N PRO A 146 -20.36 -0.37 -20.73
CA PRO A 146 -21.31 -1.06 -19.86
C PRO A 146 -21.40 -2.54 -20.25
N VAL A 147 -21.23 -3.43 -19.27
CA VAL A 147 -21.45 -4.87 -19.45
C VAL A 147 -22.89 -5.04 -19.94
N PRO A 148 -23.13 -5.75 -21.06
CA PRO A 148 -24.47 -5.90 -21.61
C PRO A 148 -25.39 -6.53 -20.56
N THR A 149 -26.48 -5.85 -20.24
CA THR A 149 -27.41 -6.21 -19.16
C THR A 149 -28.15 -7.51 -19.41
N LYS A 150 -28.19 -7.98 -20.66
CA LYS A 150 -28.79 -9.25 -21.05
C LYS A 150 -28.12 -9.77 -22.31
N ILE A 151 -27.70 -11.03 -22.27
CA ILE A 151 -27.35 -11.80 -23.47
C ILE A 151 -28.65 -12.46 -23.91
N GLU A 152 -29.32 -11.85 -24.88
CA GLU A 152 -30.53 -12.41 -25.47
C GLU A 152 -30.20 -12.89 -26.87
N THR A 153 -30.42 -14.18 -27.12
CA THR A 153 -30.45 -14.71 -28.47
C THR A 153 -31.92 -14.90 -28.83
N ILE A 154 -32.40 -14.13 -29.79
CA ILE A 154 -33.77 -14.22 -30.29
C ILE A 154 -33.75 -15.10 -31.54
N CYS A 155 -34.47 -16.20 -31.51
CA CYS A 155 -34.69 -17.01 -32.70
C CYS A 155 -35.80 -16.40 -33.56
N GLU A 156 -35.74 -16.57 -34.88
CA GLU A 156 -36.79 -16.16 -35.82
C GLU A 156 -38.17 -16.76 -35.50
N CYS A 157 -38.21 -17.90 -34.80
CA CYS A 157 -39.47 -18.50 -34.33
C CYS A 157 -40.07 -17.78 -33.10
N GLY A 158 -39.43 -16.74 -32.58
CA GLY A 158 -39.88 -15.97 -31.41
C GLY A 158 -39.36 -16.47 -30.05
N ALA A 159 -38.55 -17.53 -30.03
CA ALA A 159 -37.96 -18.05 -28.80
C ALA A 159 -36.82 -17.13 -28.30
N ILE A 160 -36.86 -16.77 -27.02
CA ILE A 160 -35.86 -15.90 -26.37
C ILE A 160 -35.01 -16.73 -25.41
N PHE A 161 -33.71 -16.78 -25.68
CA PHE A 161 -32.74 -17.49 -24.84
C PHE A 161 -31.91 -16.50 -24.04
N LYS A 162 -31.76 -16.74 -22.73
CA LYS A 162 -30.86 -15.98 -21.84
C LYS A 162 -29.38 -16.40 -21.95
N SER A 163 -29.06 -17.20 -22.97
CA SER A 163 -27.74 -17.73 -23.28
C SER A 163 -27.47 -17.59 -24.78
N ARG A 164 -26.29 -18.00 -25.26
CA ARG A 164 -25.96 -18.12 -26.69
C ARG A 164 -26.03 -19.58 -27.15
N PRO A 165 -27.22 -20.21 -27.24
CA PRO A 165 -27.32 -21.57 -27.74
C PRO A 165 -27.02 -21.59 -29.23
N LEU A 166 -26.29 -22.60 -29.69
CA LEU A 166 -26.00 -22.78 -31.12
C LEU A 166 -27.23 -23.25 -31.91
N ILE A 167 -28.23 -23.83 -31.23
CA ILE A 167 -29.42 -24.42 -31.81
C ILE A 167 -30.63 -24.01 -30.96
N CYS A 168 -31.72 -23.59 -31.61
CA CYS A 168 -32.99 -23.29 -30.96
C CYS A 168 -33.66 -24.59 -30.49
N SER A 169 -34.02 -24.68 -29.21
CA SER A 169 -34.76 -25.84 -28.67
C SER A 169 -36.16 -26.00 -29.24
N GLU A 170 -36.79 -24.90 -29.67
CA GLU A 170 -38.18 -24.90 -30.16
C GLU A 170 -38.28 -25.30 -31.64
N CYS A 171 -37.41 -24.74 -32.50
CA CYS A 171 -37.50 -24.95 -33.94
C CYS A 171 -36.31 -25.72 -34.54
N GLY A 172 -35.32 -26.11 -33.73
CA GLY A 172 -34.14 -26.86 -34.18
C GLY A 172 -33.19 -26.09 -35.12
N ARG A 173 -33.45 -24.80 -35.39
CA ARG A 173 -32.59 -23.98 -36.26
C ARG A 173 -31.28 -23.62 -35.58
N ARG A 174 -30.21 -23.51 -36.37
CA ARG A 174 -28.92 -22.99 -35.90
C ARG A 174 -29.00 -21.47 -35.71
N LEU A 175 -28.48 -21.00 -34.58
CA LEU A 175 -28.48 -19.61 -34.13
C LEU A 175 -27.07 -18.97 -34.20
N SER A 176 -26.12 -19.64 -34.86
CA SER A 176 -24.75 -19.15 -35.04
C SER A 176 -24.72 -17.80 -35.79
N GLU A 177 -23.95 -16.85 -35.26
CA GLU A 177 -23.74 -15.47 -35.74
C GLU A 177 -23.45 -15.37 -37.26
N ASN A 178 -24.14 -14.46 -37.93
CA ASN A 178 -23.50 -13.47 -38.81
C ASN A 178 -22.89 -12.37 -37.94
#